data_AF-A0A1I4UTC7-F1
#
_entry.id   AF-A0A1I4UTC7-F1
#
_cell.length_a   1.000
_cell.length_b   1.000
_cell.length_c   1.000
_cell.angle_alpha   90.00
_cell.angle_beta   90.00
_cell.angle_gamma   90.00
#
_symmetry.space_group_name_H-M   'P 1'
#
loop_
_entity.id
_entity.type
_entity.pdbx_description
1 polymer ?
#
loop_
_entity_poly.entity_id
_entity_poly.type
_entity_poly.pdbx_seq_one_letter_code
_entity_poly.pdbx_strand_id
1 'polypeptide(L)'
;MSKRKIITVPKDKDSEVALDYDTATTEQLIEVFLDQTEFMELYRAGFFQELNFIADALIDEYESEAITDKEKIQLVLDSDIFNKPVLVDKLNQIKNLFQEALQRNTGVYFYF
;
A
#
# COMPACT_ATOMS: atom_id res chain seq x y z
N MET A 1 -10.32 16.74 -12.18
CA MET A 1 -9.93 15.34 -12.39
C MET A 1 -9.84 14.71 -11.01
N SER A 2 -10.44 13.52 -10.78
CA SER A 2 -10.23 12.81 -9.52
C SER A 2 -8.76 12.42 -9.43
N LYS A 3 -8.06 12.79 -8.35
CA LYS A 3 -6.69 12.37 -8.09
C LYS A 3 -6.73 10.85 -7.88
N ARG A 4 -6.00 10.07 -8.68
CA ARG A 4 -5.96 8.61 -8.53
C ARG A 4 -5.15 8.28 -7.28
N LYS A 5 -5.69 7.39 -6.45
CA LYS A 5 -5.01 6.89 -5.25
C LYS A 5 -4.19 5.68 -5.65
N ILE A 6 -2.89 5.69 -5.40
CA ILE A 6 -1.98 4.64 -5.84
C ILE A 6 -1.30 4.04 -4.61
N ILE A 7 -1.25 2.70 -4.57
CA ILE A 7 -0.41 1.96 -3.64
C ILE A 7 0.65 1.24 -4.48
N THR A 8 1.93 1.46 -4.19
CA THR A 8 3.03 0.92 -4.98
C THR A 8 4.05 0.17 -4.14
N VAL A 9 4.67 -0.83 -4.75
CA VAL A 9 5.78 -1.61 -4.19
C VAL A 9 6.89 -1.70 -5.22
N PRO A 10 8.13 -1.29 -4.89
CA PRO A 10 9.29 -1.51 -5.73
C PRO A 10 9.66 -2.99 -5.86
N LYS A 11 10.05 -3.42 -7.06
CA LYS A 11 10.42 -4.82 -7.33
C LYS A 11 11.76 -5.24 -6.73
N ASP A 12 12.61 -4.29 -6.37
CA ASP A 12 13.91 -4.47 -5.74
C ASP A 12 14.39 -3.14 -5.14
N LYS A 13 15.58 -3.15 -4.52
CA LYS A 13 16.18 -1.96 -3.91
C LYS A 13 16.57 -0.87 -4.92
N ASP A 14 16.99 -1.24 -6.13
CA ASP A 14 17.30 -0.26 -7.16
C ASP A 14 16.04 0.46 -7.63
N SER A 15 14.92 -0.26 -7.74
CA SER A 15 13.59 0.29 -8.00
C SER A 15 13.10 1.19 -6.87
N GLU A 16 13.39 0.83 -5.62
CA GLU A 16 13.02 1.65 -4.45
C GLU A 16 13.81 2.96 -4.40
N VAL A 17 15.11 2.91 -4.70
CA VAL A 17 15.94 4.11 -4.88
C VAL A 17 15.43 4.94 -6.05
N ALA A 18 15.12 4.31 -7.19
CA ALA A 18 14.57 5.03 -8.34
C ALA A 18 13.23 5.71 -8.00
N LEU A 19 12.40 5.09 -7.16
CA LEU A 19 11.13 5.65 -6.70
C LEU A 19 11.36 6.89 -5.82
N ASP A 20 12.32 6.86 -4.90
CA ASP A 20 12.68 8.00 -4.03
C ASP A 20 13.16 9.23 -4.84
N TYR A 21 13.79 8.99 -5.99
CA TYR A 21 14.24 10.02 -6.91
C TYR A 21 13.24 10.37 -8.05
N ASP A 22 12.01 9.83 -8.02
CA ASP A 22 10.99 10.04 -9.07
C ASP A 22 11.47 9.63 -10.48
N THR A 23 12.25 8.54 -10.55
CA THR A 23 12.83 7.98 -11.78
C THR A 23 12.44 6.52 -12.04
N ALA A 24 11.64 5.92 -11.16
CA ALA A 24 11.17 4.55 -11.33
C ALA A 24 10.26 4.42 -12.56
N THR A 25 10.48 3.38 -13.37
CA THR A 25 9.58 3.03 -14.48
C THR A 25 8.43 2.15 -13.99
N THR A 26 7.36 2.03 -14.79
CA THR A 26 6.24 1.14 -14.47
C THR A 26 6.66 -0.33 -14.40
N GLU A 27 7.70 -0.73 -15.13
CA GLU A 27 8.26 -2.07 -15.06
C GLU A 27 9.01 -2.34 -13.75
N GLN A 28 9.44 -1.30 -13.02
CA GLN A 28 10.11 -1.39 -11.72
C GLN A 28 9.14 -1.46 -10.54
N LEU A 29 7.85 -1.20 -10.78
CA LEU A 29 6.84 -1.07 -9.74
C LEU A 29 5.75 -2.15 -9.87
N ILE A 30 5.12 -2.47 -8.75
CA ILE A 30 3.88 -3.23 -8.69
C ILE A 30 2.84 -2.30 -8.09
N GLU A 31 1.77 -2.01 -8.83
CA GLU A 31 0.83 -0.95 -8.51
C GLU A 31 -0.60 -1.43 -8.37
N VAL A 32 -1.28 -0.91 -7.36
CA VAL A 32 -2.73 -1.00 -7.21
C VAL A 32 -3.31 0.40 -7.24
N PHE A 33 -4.18 0.64 -8.22
CA PHE A 33 -4.95 1.87 -8.35
C PHE A 33 -6.28 1.71 -7.65
N LEU A 34 -6.68 2.72 -6.87
CA LEU A 34 -8.01 2.85 -6.32
C LEU A 34 -8.68 4.07 -6.96
N ASP A 35 -9.89 3.87 -7.48
CA ASP A 35 -10.78 5.00 -7.78
C ASP A 35 -11.39 5.59 -6.50
N GLN A 36 -12.09 6.72 -6.61
CA GLN A 36 -12.67 7.38 -5.43
C GLN A 36 -13.70 6.49 -4.72
N THR A 37 -14.47 5.69 -5.46
CA THR A 37 -15.47 4.78 -4.86
C THR A 37 -14.76 3.68 -4.09
N GLU A 38 -13.74 3.07 -4.68
CA GLU A 38 -12.95 2.00 -4.07
C GLU A 38 -12.22 2.49 -2.82
N PHE A 39 -11.59 3.68 -2.90
CA PHE A 39 -10.94 4.32 -1.76
C PHE A 39 -11.94 4.59 -0.63
N MET A 40 -13.09 5.19 -0.94
CA MET A 40 -14.09 5.54 0.09
C MET A 40 -14.70 4.30 0.73
N GLU A 41 -14.84 3.19 0.02
CA GLU A 41 -15.31 1.93 0.60
C GLU A 41 -14.29 1.37 1.61
N LEU A 42 -13.00 1.32 1.26
CA LEU A 42 -11.93 0.92 2.18
C LEU A 42 -11.83 1.85 3.39
N TYR A 43 -11.92 3.16 3.16
CA TYR A 43 -11.88 4.19 4.20
C TYR A 43 -13.04 4.04 5.18
N ARG A 44 -14.27 3.86 4.68
CA ARG A 44 -15.47 3.65 5.53
C ARG A 44 -15.44 2.32 6.26
N ALA A 45 -14.78 1.31 5.70
CA ALA A 45 -14.58 0.01 6.34
C ALA A 45 -13.51 0.03 7.46
N GLY A 46 -12.86 1.17 7.69
CA GLY A 46 -11.83 1.32 8.71
C GLY A 46 -10.47 0.74 8.31
N PHE A 47 -10.26 0.41 7.03
CA PHE A 47 -9.06 -0.30 6.58
C PHE A 47 -7.79 0.51 6.85
N PHE A 48 -7.75 1.78 6.45
CA PHE A 48 -6.57 2.64 6.62
C PHE A 48 -6.32 3.00 8.10
N GLN A 49 -7.38 3.14 8.90
CA GLN A 49 -7.26 3.41 10.34
C GLN A 49 -6.62 2.23 11.08
N GLU A 50 -7.04 1.01 10.75
CA GLU A 50 -6.45 -0.20 11.34
C GLU A 50 -5.02 -0.43 10.84
N LEU A 51 -4.76 -0.15 9.55
CA LEU A 51 -3.41 -0.19 8.99
C LEU A 51 -2.47 0.79 9.68
N ASN A 52 -2.90 2.04 9.90
CA ASN A 52 -2.15 3.05 10.63
C ASN A 52 -1.83 2.61 12.07
N PHE A 53 -2.79 1.95 12.73
CA PHE A 53 -2.58 1.44 14.08
C PHE A 53 -1.53 0.31 14.14
N ILE A 54 -1.58 -0.64 13.20
CA ILE A 54 -0.66 -1.79 13.17
C ILE A 54 0.74 -1.36 12.77
N ALA A 55 0.84 -0.53 11.72
CA ALA A 55 2.12 -0.13 11.14
C ALA A 55 2.67 1.17 11.74
N ASP A 56 1.96 1.83 12.67
CA ASP A 56 2.35 3.14 13.21
C ASP A 56 2.73 4.10 12.07
N ALA A 57 1.73 4.32 11.19
CA ALA A 57 1.81 5.11 9.97
C ALA A 57 0.70 6.18 9.96
N LEU A 58 0.79 7.17 9.05
CA LEU A 58 -0.15 8.29 8.95
C LEU A 58 -0.83 8.35 7.57
N ILE A 59 -1.37 7.23 7.10
CA ILE A 59 -2.09 7.15 5.82
C ILE A 59 -3.45 7.85 5.94
N ASP A 60 -3.67 8.89 5.14
CA ASP A 60 -4.96 9.60 5.01
C ASP A 60 -5.22 10.02 3.55
N GLU A 61 -6.41 10.53 3.25
CA GLU A 61 -6.85 10.86 1.89
C GLU A 61 -5.93 11.86 1.17
N TYR A 62 -5.10 12.67 1.84
CA TYR A 62 -4.32 13.73 1.17
C TYR A 62 -2.81 13.65 1.36
N GLU A 63 -2.33 12.57 1.98
CA GLU A 63 -0.92 12.42 2.35
C GLU A 63 -0.24 11.33 1.52
N SER A 64 1.06 11.54 1.26
CA SER A 64 1.96 10.46 0.83
C SER A 64 2.58 9.84 2.08
N GLU A 65 2.58 8.51 2.15
CA GLU A 65 3.12 7.77 3.31
C GLU A 65 3.78 6.48 2.85
N ALA A 66 4.69 5.94 3.66
CA ALA A 66 5.34 4.66 3.38
C ALA A 66 5.48 3.79 4.63
N ILE A 67 5.32 2.48 4.43
CA ILE A 67 5.66 1.46 5.42
C ILE A 67 6.88 0.72 4.88
N THR A 68 8.07 1.07 5.38
CA THR A 68 9.36 0.51 4.92
C THR A 68 9.99 -0.46 5.92
N ASP A 69 9.51 -0.45 7.16
CA ASP A 69 9.96 -1.37 8.20
C ASP A 69 9.40 -2.78 7.96
N LYS A 70 10.30 -3.74 7.83
CA LYS A 70 9.96 -5.14 7.56
C LYS A 70 9.09 -5.77 8.65
N GLU A 71 9.35 -5.44 9.92
CA GLU A 71 8.57 -5.97 11.05
C GLU A 71 7.15 -5.42 11.01
N LYS A 72 6.97 -4.13 10.69
CA LYS A 72 5.65 -3.52 10.50
C LYS A 72 4.88 -4.15 9.33
N ILE A 73 5.54 -4.40 8.19
CA ILE A 73 4.94 -5.11 7.04
C ILE A 73 4.50 -6.52 7.44
N GLN A 74 5.34 -7.26 8.17
CA GLN A 74 5.00 -8.59 8.66
C GLN A 74 3.80 -8.56 9.61
N LEU A 75 3.76 -7.62 10.55
CA LEU A 75 2.62 -7.45 11.47
C LEU A 75 1.31 -7.20 10.73
N VAL A 76 1.35 -6.40 9.66
CA VAL A 76 0.19 -6.17 8.80
C VAL A 76 -0.26 -7.46 8.12
N LEU A 77 0.66 -8.25 7.58
CA LEU A 77 0.35 -9.53 6.92
C LEU A 77 -0.21 -10.59 7.87
N ASP A 78 0.23 -10.58 9.13
CA ASP A 78 -0.22 -11.51 10.17
C ASP A 78 -1.56 -11.10 10.81
N SER A 79 -2.05 -9.90 10.49
CA SER A 79 -3.32 -9.37 10.98
C SER A 79 -4.53 -9.81 10.14
N ASP A 80 -5.73 -9.55 10.66
CA ASP A 80 -7.00 -9.85 9.98
C ASP A 80 -7.49 -8.73 9.04
N ILE A 81 -6.72 -7.65 8.81
CA ILE A 81 -7.21 -6.48 8.05
C ILE A 81 -7.65 -6.81 6.62
N PHE A 82 -7.05 -7.85 6.02
CA PHE A 82 -7.35 -8.31 4.66
C PHE A 82 -8.57 -9.24 4.59
N ASN A 83 -9.17 -9.60 5.73
CA ASN A 83 -10.36 -10.47 5.81
C ASN A 83 -11.68 -9.66 5.84
N LYS A 84 -11.61 -8.33 5.69
CA LYS A 84 -12.80 -7.46 5.67
C LYS A 84 -13.70 -7.79 4.47
N PRO A 85 -15.04 -7.83 4.63
CA PRO A 85 -15.98 -8.17 3.56
C PRO A 85 -16.27 -6.99 2.62
N VAL A 86 -15.22 -6.32 2.12
CA VAL A 86 -15.29 -5.17 1.20
C VAL A 86 -14.28 -5.35 0.08
N LEU A 87 -14.63 -4.96 -1.14
CA LEU A 87 -13.77 -5.04 -2.33
C LEU A 87 -12.76 -6.22 -2.32
N VAL A 88 -13.24 -7.46 -2.20
CA VAL A 88 -12.39 -8.65 -1.96
C VAL A 88 -11.21 -8.73 -2.93
N ASP A 89 -11.45 -8.42 -4.21
CA ASP A 89 -10.40 -8.40 -5.23
C ASP A 89 -9.34 -7.33 -4.98
N LYS A 90 -9.72 -6.12 -4.54
CA LYS A 90 -8.77 -5.06 -4.19
C LYS A 90 -8.03 -5.35 -2.90
N LEU A 91 -8.70 -5.87 -1.87
CA LEU A 91 -8.02 -6.29 -0.64
C LEU A 91 -6.98 -7.38 -0.94
N ASN A 92 -7.30 -8.34 -1.80
CA ASN A 92 -6.33 -9.36 -2.24
C ASN A 92 -5.17 -8.75 -3.01
N GLN A 93 -5.41 -7.79 -3.90
CA GLN A 93 -4.36 -7.07 -4.62
C GLN A 93 -3.44 -6.29 -3.65
N ILE A 94 -4.02 -5.58 -2.67
CA ILE A 94 -3.25 -4.85 -1.66
C ILE A 94 -2.47 -5.83 -0.77
N LYS A 95 -3.08 -6.95 -0.35
CA LYS A 95 -2.38 -8.00 0.39
C LYS A 95 -1.17 -8.52 -0.37
N ASN A 96 -1.31 -8.75 -1.67
CA ASN A 96 -0.21 -9.18 -2.52
C ASN A 96 0.92 -8.12 -2.56
N LEU A 97 0.61 -6.82 -2.56
CA LEU A 97 1.64 -5.78 -2.43
C LEU A 97 2.45 -5.93 -1.14
N PHE A 98 1.81 -6.13 0.01
CA PHE A 98 2.53 -6.34 1.27
C PHE A 98 3.40 -7.61 1.24
N GLN A 99 2.91 -8.69 0.61
CA GLN A 99 3.69 -9.92 0.44
C GLN A 99 4.92 -9.70 -0.45
N GLU A 100 4.76 -8.97 -1.57
CA GLU A 100 5.85 -8.63 -2.47
C GLU A 100 6.89 -7.74 -1.78
N ALA A 101 6.45 -6.73 -1.02
CA ALA A 101 7.33 -5.84 -0.26
C ALA A 101 8.17 -6.63 0.76
N LEU A 102 7.52 -7.53 1.52
CA LEU A 102 8.19 -8.41 2.47
C LEU A 102 9.21 -9.34 1.79
N GLN A 103 8.83 -9.97 0.68
CA GLN A 103 9.67 -10.90 -0.06
C GLN A 103 10.89 -10.22 -0.69
N ARG A 104 10.71 -9.00 -1.18
CA ARG A 104 11.73 -8.20 -1.88
C ARG A 104 12.53 -7.32 -0.93
N ASN A 105 12.15 -7.30 0.34
CA ASN A 105 12.73 -6.45 1.38
C ASN A 105 12.64 -4.95 1.02
N THR A 106 11.54 -4.53 0.41
CA THR A 106 11.21 -3.13 0.04
C THR A 106 10.02 -2.63 0.86
N GLY A 107 9.63 -1.37 0.67
CA GLY A 107 8.46 -0.77 1.32
C GLY A 107 7.16 -0.85 0.52
N VAL A 108 6.06 -0.52 1.20
CA VAL A 108 4.76 -0.23 0.60
C VAL A 108 4.51 1.27 0.68
N TYR A 109 4.26 1.91 -0.46
CA TYR A 109 4.14 3.36 -0.59
C TYR A 109 2.73 3.74 -1.01
N PHE A 110 2.18 4.76 -0.37
CA PHE A 110 0.83 5.28 -0.57
C PHE A 110 0.94 6.70 -1.14
N TYR A 111 0.32 6.93 -2.29
CA TYR A 111 0.26 8.24 -2.95
C TYR A 111 -1.19 8.65 -3.15
N PHE A 112 -1.74 9.38 -2.18
CA PHE A 112 -3.15 9.77 -2.14
C PHE A 112 -3.37 11.26 -2.49
#